data_AF-A0A7M3M0L2-F1
#
_entry.id   AF-A0A7M3M0L2-F1
#
_cell.length_a   1.000
_cell.length_b   1.000
_cell.length_c   1.000
_cell.angle_alpha   90.00
_cell.angle_beta   90.00
_cell.angle_gamma   90.00
#
_symmetry.space_group_name_H-M   'P 1'
#
loop_
_entity.id
_entity.type
_entity.pdbx_description
1 polymer ?
#
loop_
_entity_poly.entity_id
_entity_poly.type
_entity_poly.pdbx_seq_one_letter_code
_entity_poly.pdbx_strand_id
1 'polypeptide(L)'
;MDQIARAAGVVRRTVYGHFPNRDALIAEIVDGVGEAVAAAHAAGRAGVSDPAAALARATLAVWEIVEPYRLLVSLAQRSVTVEGIRASLAPARKECTDLLRRGMREGAFTSPLPAAALAYVHEQVLFGLMEAVNGGVLSAAQAGPASAETVLLSAGVPAERAAELVASARPPAAPAPGSPGLPFRPPPAADPTPAAASSVSPGPAADRGTATAPC
;
A
#
# COMPACT_ATOMS: atom_id res chain seq x y z
N MET A 1 -6.85 11.65 -19.13
CA MET A 1 -8.27 11.44 -19.51
C MET A 1 -8.41 10.41 -20.62
N ASP A 2 -7.67 10.50 -21.73
CA ASP A 2 -7.84 9.56 -22.87
C ASP A 2 -7.43 8.13 -22.55
N GLN A 3 -6.30 7.99 -21.85
CA GLN A 3 -5.86 6.69 -21.35
C GLN A 3 -6.85 6.11 -20.33
N ILE A 4 -7.51 6.95 -19.53
CA ILE A 4 -8.54 6.54 -18.56
C ILE A 4 -9.78 6.03 -19.30
N ALA A 5 -10.25 6.77 -20.31
CA ALA A 5 -11.38 6.34 -21.15
C ALA A 5 -11.10 4.99 -21.82
N ARG A 6 -9.90 4.83 -22.39
CA ARG A 6 -9.46 3.58 -23.02
C ARG A 6 -9.38 2.42 -22.02
N ALA A 7 -8.85 2.66 -20.82
CA ALA A 7 -8.76 1.63 -19.77
C ALA A 7 -10.14 1.23 -19.22
N ALA A 8 -11.06 2.18 -19.08
CA ALA A 8 -12.42 1.94 -18.62
C ALA A 8 -13.36 1.41 -19.71
N GLY A 9 -12.88 1.23 -20.95
CA GLY A 9 -13.70 0.74 -22.07
C GLY A 9 -14.79 1.71 -22.53
N VAL A 10 -14.64 3.01 -22.22
CA VAL A 10 -15.64 4.04 -22.53
C VAL A 10 -15.12 5.05 -23.56
N VAL A 11 -16.04 5.68 -24.28
CA VAL A 11 -15.69 6.74 -25.25
C VAL A 11 -15.19 7.98 -24.51
N ARG A 12 -14.17 8.67 -25.04
CA ARG A 12 -13.61 9.90 -24.46
C ARG A 12 -14.69 10.91 -24.08
N ARG A 13 -15.69 11.11 -24.95
CA ARG A 13 -16.81 12.03 -24.73
C ARG A 13 -17.60 11.71 -23.45
N THR A 14 -17.74 10.43 -23.10
CA THR A 14 -18.43 10.00 -21.88
C THR A 14 -17.67 10.43 -20.63
N VAL A 15 -16.35 10.24 -20.61
CA VAL A 15 -15.52 10.65 -19.46
C VAL A 15 -15.53 12.16 -19.27
N TYR A 16 -15.36 12.94 -20.36
CA TYR A 16 -15.43 14.40 -20.28
C TYR A 16 -16.85 14.92 -20.01
N GLY A 17 -17.89 14.15 -20.33
CA GLY A 17 -19.27 14.46 -19.99
C GLY A 17 -19.58 14.29 -18.50
N HIS A 18 -18.90 13.37 -17.82
CA HIS A 18 -19.01 13.18 -16.37
C HIS A 18 -18.02 14.03 -15.57
N PHE A 19 -16.81 14.25 -16.10
CA PHE A 19 -15.75 14.97 -15.39
C PHE A 19 -15.17 16.07 -16.29
N PRO A 20 -15.39 17.36 -15.95
CA PRO A 20 -14.95 18.48 -16.80
C PRO A 20 -13.43 18.57 -16.93
N ASN A 21 -12.69 18.07 -15.93
CA ASN A 21 -11.23 18.00 -15.94
C ASN A 21 -10.71 16.85 -15.06
N ARG A 22 -9.40 16.65 -15.05
CA ARG A 22 -8.73 15.62 -14.25
C ARG A 22 -8.95 15.81 -12.75
N ASP A 23 -8.97 17.04 -12.28
CA ASP A 23 -9.05 17.34 -10.85
C ASP A 23 -10.45 17.04 -10.30
N ALA A 24 -11.50 17.31 -11.09
CA ALA A 24 -12.87 16.92 -10.78
C ALA A 24 -13.02 15.38 -10.70
N LEU A 25 -12.39 14.63 -11.61
CA LEU A 25 -12.36 13.17 -11.52
C LEU A 25 -11.67 12.70 -10.23
N ILE A 26 -10.54 13.31 -9.86
CA ILE A 26 -9.81 12.90 -8.66
C ILE A 26 -10.57 13.26 -7.39
N ALA A 27 -11.22 14.42 -7.35
CA ALA A 27 -12.07 14.83 -6.23
C ALA A 27 -13.18 13.80 -5.97
N GLU A 28 -13.90 13.40 -7.02
CA GLU A 28 -14.97 12.38 -6.92
C GLU A 28 -14.46 11.01 -6.48
N ILE A 29 -13.27 10.59 -6.95
CA ILE A 29 -12.62 9.36 -6.46
C ILE A 29 -12.28 9.49 -4.97
N VAL A 30 -11.72 10.64 -4.56
CA VAL A 30 -11.33 10.89 -3.17
C VAL A 30 -12.54 10.89 -2.26
N ASP A 31 -13.65 11.50 -2.66
CA ASP A 31 -14.90 11.51 -1.89
C ASP A 31 -15.48 10.09 -1.75
N GLY A 32 -15.56 9.34 -2.85
CA GLY A 32 -16.02 7.94 -2.80
C GLY A 32 -15.15 7.03 -1.93
N VAL A 33 -13.82 7.25 -1.93
CA VAL A 33 -12.91 6.54 -1.02
C VAL A 33 -13.16 6.94 0.43
N GLY A 34 -13.40 8.22 0.73
CA GLY A 34 -13.73 8.68 2.08
C GLY A 34 -14.98 8.01 2.66
N GLU A 35 -16.04 7.90 1.84
CA GLU A 35 -17.26 7.17 2.21
C GLU A 35 -17.00 5.68 2.45
N ALA A 36 -16.24 5.03 1.56
CA ALA A 36 -15.87 3.63 1.70
C ALA A 36 -15.04 3.37 2.97
N VAL A 37 -14.11 4.27 3.31
CA VAL A 37 -13.31 4.21 4.54
C VAL A 37 -14.19 4.34 5.76
N ALA A 38 -15.12 5.30 5.79
CA ALA A 38 -16.06 5.46 6.90
C ALA A 38 -16.94 4.22 7.09
N ALA A 39 -17.44 3.64 5.98
CA ALA A 39 -18.23 2.42 5.99
C ALA A 39 -17.42 1.21 6.48
N ALA A 40 -16.19 1.03 6.01
CA ALA A 40 -15.31 -0.06 6.44
C ALA A 40 -14.95 0.06 7.93
N HIS A 41 -14.65 1.28 8.40
CA HIS A 41 -14.43 1.54 9.82
C HIS A 41 -15.66 1.13 10.65
N ALA A 42 -16.87 1.43 10.16
CA ALA A 42 -18.15 1.05 10.80
C ALA A 42 -18.38 -0.46 10.83
N ALA A 43 -18.20 -1.12 9.69
CA ALA A 43 -18.34 -2.57 9.58
C ALA A 43 -17.34 -3.31 10.47
N GLY A 44 -16.08 -2.85 10.53
CA GLY A 44 -15.02 -3.49 11.32
C GLY A 44 -15.32 -3.53 12.82
N ARG A 45 -15.94 -2.47 13.37
CA ARG A 45 -16.29 -2.40 14.80
C ARG A 45 -17.69 -2.93 15.14
N ALA A 46 -18.49 -3.31 14.15
CA ALA A 46 -19.85 -3.78 14.38
C ALA A 46 -19.86 -5.04 15.26
N GLY A 47 -20.70 -5.01 16.31
CA GLY A 47 -20.87 -6.12 17.25
C GLY A 47 -19.70 -6.33 18.22
N VAL A 48 -18.72 -5.41 18.28
CA VAL A 48 -17.55 -5.53 19.16
C VAL A 48 -17.71 -4.64 20.39
N SER A 49 -17.67 -5.25 21.59
CA SER A 49 -17.77 -4.54 22.85
C SER A 49 -16.44 -3.92 23.30
N ASP A 50 -15.33 -4.67 23.19
CA ASP A 50 -13.98 -4.24 23.54
C ASP A 50 -13.50 -3.12 22.58
N PRO A 51 -13.23 -1.89 23.10
CA PRO A 51 -12.76 -0.77 22.27
C PRO A 51 -11.45 -1.07 21.52
N ALA A 52 -10.53 -1.84 22.12
CA ALA A 52 -9.26 -2.18 21.49
C ALA A 52 -9.46 -3.16 20.34
N ALA A 53 -10.28 -4.20 20.55
CA ALA A 53 -10.67 -5.12 19.47
C ALA A 53 -11.42 -4.40 18.33
N ALA A 54 -12.30 -3.47 18.68
CA ALA A 54 -13.03 -2.65 17.71
C ALA A 54 -12.10 -1.80 16.87
N LEU A 55 -11.10 -1.15 17.50
CA LEU A 55 -10.09 -0.35 16.80
C LEU A 55 -9.21 -1.21 15.88
N ALA A 56 -8.78 -2.38 16.36
CA ALA A 56 -8.00 -3.33 15.57
C ALA A 56 -8.74 -3.74 14.28
N ARG A 57 -9.98 -4.23 14.43
CA ARG A 57 -10.80 -4.67 13.30
C ARG A 57 -11.16 -3.53 12.34
N ALA A 58 -11.49 -2.36 12.87
CA ALA A 58 -11.78 -1.19 12.05
C ALA A 58 -10.56 -0.74 11.24
N THR A 59 -9.37 -0.77 11.83
CA THR A 59 -8.12 -0.41 11.15
C THR A 59 -7.79 -1.39 10.03
N LEU A 60 -7.91 -2.70 10.28
CA LEU A 60 -7.72 -3.71 9.25
C LEU A 60 -8.73 -3.56 8.11
N ALA A 61 -10.01 -3.31 8.41
CA ALA A 61 -11.04 -3.08 7.40
C ALA A 61 -10.76 -1.83 6.56
N VAL A 62 -10.28 -0.75 7.18
CA VAL A 62 -9.86 0.46 6.47
C VAL A 62 -8.64 0.20 5.58
N TRP A 63 -7.66 -0.57 6.06
CA TRP A 63 -6.47 -0.91 5.28
C TRP A 63 -6.81 -1.59 3.95
N GLU A 64 -7.72 -2.56 3.97
CA GLU A 64 -8.20 -3.25 2.76
C GLU A 64 -8.85 -2.29 1.75
N ILE A 65 -9.50 -1.21 2.23
CA ILE A 65 -10.05 -0.18 1.34
C ILE A 65 -8.96 0.69 0.75
N VAL A 66 -7.95 1.11 1.53
CA VAL A 66 -6.97 2.11 1.08
C VAL A 66 -5.74 1.54 0.37
N GLU A 67 -5.40 0.26 0.60
CA GLU A 67 -4.23 -0.41 0.00
C GLU A 67 -4.21 -0.36 -1.54
N PRO A 68 -5.33 -0.57 -2.26
CA PRO A 68 -5.36 -0.44 -3.72
C PRO A 68 -5.13 0.99 -4.20
N TYR A 69 -5.42 1.99 -3.36
CA TYR A 69 -5.32 3.41 -3.70
C TYR A 69 -3.97 4.02 -3.32
N ARG A 70 -2.99 3.24 -2.83
CA ARG A 70 -1.69 3.77 -2.39
C ARG A 70 -0.92 4.56 -3.44
N LEU A 71 -0.99 4.15 -4.70
CA LEU A 71 -0.36 4.86 -5.81
C LEU A 71 -1.13 6.14 -6.15
N LEU A 72 -2.46 6.10 -6.05
CA LEU A 72 -3.30 7.28 -6.24
C LEU A 72 -3.05 8.32 -5.15
N VAL A 73 -2.91 7.91 -3.88
CA VAL A 73 -2.55 8.81 -2.78
C VAL A 73 -1.19 9.46 -3.03
N SER A 74 -0.18 8.69 -3.43
CA SER A 74 1.15 9.25 -3.78
C SER A 74 1.09 10.25 -4.94
N LEU A 75 0.25 10.01 -5.94
CA LEU A 75 0.02 10.95 -7.05
C LEU A 75 -0.83 12.16 -6.65
N ALA A 76 -1.80 11.96 -5.78
CA ALA A 76 -2.70 13.00 -5.29
C ALA A 76 -1.96 13.97 -4.39
N GLN A 77 -1.03 13.53 -3.54
CA GLN A 77 -0.14 14.42 -2.78
C GLN A 77 0.68 15.38 -3.68
N ARG A 78 0.89 15.02 -4.95
CA ARG A 78 1.62 15.83 -5.94
C ARG A 78 0.72 16.70 -6.82
N SER A 79 -0.60 16.49 -6.81
CA SER A 79 -1.52 17.11 -7.79
C SER A 79 -2.90 17.55 -7.26
N VAL A 80 -3.32 17.09 -6.09
CA VAL A 80 -4.57 17.44 -5.38
C VAL A 80 -4.19 18.27 -4.16
N THR A 81 -5.01 19.26 -3.80
CA THR A 81 -4.83 19.96 -2.53
C THR A 81 -5.04 18.97 -1.39
N VAL A 82 -4.03 18.79 -0.53
CA VAL A 82 -4.05 17.98 0.69
C VAL A 82 -5.33 18.19 1.52
N GLU A 83 -5.87 19.41 1.49
CA GLU A 83 -7.16 19.80 2.07
C GLU A 83 -8.37 18.97 1.59
N GLY A 84 -8.44 18.59 0.32
CA GLY A 84 -9.56 17.80 -0.22
C GLY A 84 -9.58 16.38 0.34
N ILE A 85 -8.41 15.73 0.40
CA ILE A 85 -8.26 14.41 1.04
C ILE A 85 -8.63 14.51 2.53
N ARG A 86 -8.17 15.56 3.21
CA ARG A 86 -8.50 15.78 4.63
C ARG A 86 -10.01 15.96 4.87
N ALA A 87 -10.70 16.65 3.97
CA ALA A 87 -12.14 16.87 4.06
C ALA A 87 -12.91 15.56 3.83
N SER A 88 -12.55 14.80 2.79
CA SER A 88 -13.15 13.49 2.50
C SER A 88 -12.99 12.49 3.66
N LEU A 89 -11.85 12.51 4.37
CA LEU A 89 -11.61 11.66 5.52
C LEU A 89 -12.28 12.14 6.83
N ALA A 90 -12.88 13.32 6.85
CA ALA A 90 -13.46 13.89 8.07
C ALA A 90 -14.54 12.98 8.73
N PRO A 91 -15.45 12.33 8.00
CA PRO A 91 -16.41 11.39 8.59
C PRO A 91 -15.72 10.20 9.28
N ALA A 92 -14.74 9.59 8.61
CA ALA A 92 -13.97 8.48 9.19
C ALA A 92 -13.18 8.92 10.43
N ARG A 93 -12.56 10.12 10.39
CA ARG A 93 -11.85 10.69 11.53
C ARG A 93 -12.77 10.97 12.71
N LYS A 94 -14.00 11.41 12.45
CA LYS A 94 -15.02 11.59 13.48
C LYS A 94 -15.36 10.26 14.16
N GLU A 95 -15.62 9.21 13.39
CA GLU A 95 -15.92 7.87 13.92
C GLU A 95 -14.75 7.30 14.73
N CYS A 96 -13.51 7.48 14.26
CA CYS A 96 -12.31 7.10 15.00
C CYS A 96 -12.21 7.89 16.32
N THR A 97 -12.44 9.20 16.28
CA THR A 97 -12.42 10.06 17.47
C THR A 97 -13.45 9.62 18.52
N ASP A 98 -14.66 9.25 18.09
CA ASP A 98 -15.72 8.81 19.00
C ASP A 98 -15.38 7.46 19.65
N LEU A 99 -14.80 6.53 18.89
CA LEU A 99 -14.28 5.26 19.41
C LEU A 99 -13.14 5.48 20.43
N LEU A 100 -12.17 6.34 20.11
CA LEU A 100 -11.05 6.65 20.99
C LEU A 100 -11.52 7.33 22.27
N ARG A 101 -12.42 8.31 22.17
CA ARG A 101 -13.01 8.98 23.34
C ARG A 101 -13.73 8.00 24.23
N ARG A 102 -14.50 7.07 23.64
CA ARG A 102 -15.16 6.00 24.38
C ARG A 102 -14.15 5.11 25.11
N GLY A 103 -13.13 4.60 24.41
CA GLY A 103 -12.13 3.71 25.01
C GLY A 103 -11.28 4.37 26.09
N MET A 104 -10.96 5.67 25.95
CA MET A 104 -10.27 6.44 26.99
C MET A 104 -11.13 6.59 28.25
N ARG A 105 -12.43 6.90 28.10
CA ARG A 105 -13.37 6.99 29.22
C ARG A 105 -13.56 5.65 29.94
N GLU A 106 -13.47 4.54 29.19
CA GLU A 106 -13.59 3.17 29.69
C GLU A 106 -12.25 2.63 30.24
N GLY A 107 -11.15 3.38 30.13
CA GLY A 107 -9.82 2.95 30.59
C GLY A 107 -9.11 1.96 29.68
N ALA A 108 -9.68 1.65 28.51
CA ALA A 108 -9.09 0.74 27.52
C ALA A 108 -7.90 1.36 26.76
N PHE A 109 -7.84 2.70 26.71
CA PHE A 109 -6.78 3.47 26.05
C PHE A 109 -6.13 4.45 27.01
N THR A 110 -4.81 4.56 26.93
CA THR A 110 -3.99 5.50 27.72
C THR A 110 -3.07 6.26 26.76
N SER A 111 -3.40 7.52 26.48
CA SER A 111 -2.60 8.36 25.59
C SER A 111 -2.41 9.75 26.21
N PRO A 112 -1.24 10.38 26.04
CA PRO A 112 -1.06 11.80 26.38
C PRO A 112 -1.84 12.73 25.44
N LEU A 113 -2.32 12.22 24.30
CA LEU A 113 -3.08 13.00 23.32
C LEU A 113 -4.59 12.94 23.60
N PRO A 114 -5.32 14.05 23.42
CA PRO A 114 -6.77 14.01 23.30
C PRO A 114 -7.22 13.11 22.15
N ALA A 115 -8.37 12.45 22.29
CA ALA A 115 -8.91 11.53 21.28
C ALA A 115 -8.92 12.09 19.85
N ALA A 116 -9.23 13.38 19.68
CA ALA A 116 -9.24 14.03 18.38
C ALA A 116 -7.83 14.13 17.77
N ALA A 117 -6.82 14.48 18.57
CA ALA A 117 -5.42 14.54 18.13
C ALA A 117 -4.88 13.14 17.81
N LEU A 118 -5.24 12.14 18.62
CA LEU A 118 -4.84 10.75 18.37
C LEU A 118 -5.46 10.20 17.07
N ALA A 119 -6.70 10.59 16.74
CA ALA A 119 -7.32 10.23 15.45
C ALA A 119 -6.53 10.79 14.24
N TYR A 120 -5.99 12.01 14.35
CA TYR A 120 -5.08 12.54 13.32
C TYR A 120 -3.80 11.71 13.21
N VAL A 121 -3.21 11.30 14.33
CA VAL A 121 -2.02 10.44 14.33
C VAL A 121 -2.30 9.10 13.66
N HIS A 122 -3.43 8.46 13.99
CA HIS A 122 -3.82 7.19 13.38
C HIS A 122 -4.01 7.30 11.86
N GLU A 123 -4.58 8.41 11.38
CA GLU A 123 -4.67 8.70 9.95
C GLU A 123 -3.27 8.80 9.30
N GLN A 124 -2.32 9.47 9.97
CA GLN A 124 -0.95 9.59 9.45
C GLN A 124 -0.18 8.26 9.49
N VAL A 125 -0.48 7.36 10.43
CA VAL A 125 0.08 6.00 10.45
C VAL A 125 -0.29 5.24 9.17
N LEU A 126 -1.55 5.32 8.74
CA LEU A 126 -2.01 4.70 7.49
C LEU A 126 -1.24 5.25 6.28
N PHE A 127 -1.11 6.58 6.17
CA PHE A 127 -0.36 7.20 5.08
C PHE A 127 1.13 6.83 5.08
N GLY A 128 1.78 6.86 6.25
CA GLY A 128 3.18 6.51 6.39
C GLY A 128 3.45 5.05 6.01
N LEU A 129 2.54 4.13 6.35
CA LEU A 129 2.66 2.73 5.95
C LEU A 129 2.43 2.52 4.45
N MET A 130 1.51 3.27 3.83
CA MET A 130 1.35 3.25 2.37
C MET A 130 2.63 3.71 1.66
N GLU A 131 3.30 4.73 2.19
CA GLU A 131 4.60 5.20 1.70
C GLU A 131 5.69 4.14 1.90
N ALA A 132 5.77 3.51 3.08
CA ALA A 132 6.72 2.44 3.36
C ALA A 132 6.53 1.24 2.41
N VAL A 133 5.29 0.91 2.06
CA VAL A 133 4.97 -0.13 1.06
C VAL A 133 5.40 0.29 -0.34
N ASN A 134 5.13 1.54 -0.73
CA ASN A 134 5.57 2.05 -2.03
C ASN A 134 7.10 2.09 -2.16
N GLY A 135 7.81 2.38 -1.07
CA GLY A 135 9.27 2.37 -0.99
C GLY A 135 9.90 0.98 -0.84
N GLY A 136 9.11 -0.08 -0.73
CA GLY A 136 9.61 -1.45 -0.52
C GLY A 136 10.21 -1.71 0.86
N VAL A 137 10.02 -0.80 1.82
CA VAL A 137 10.48 -0.93 3.21
C VAL A 137 9.61 -1.95 3.96
N LEU A 138 8.33 -2.04 3.60
CA LEU A 138 7.37 -2.98 4.19
C LEU A 138 6.60 -3.69 3.07
N SER A 139 6.32 -4.99 3.23
CA SER A 139 5.46 -5.69 2.27
C SER A 139 3.99 -5.30 2.47
N ALA A 140 3.21 -5.27 1.38
CA ALA A 140 1.77 -5.01 1.45
C ALA A 140 1.03 -5.98 2.39
N ALA A 141 1.47 -7.25 2.44
CA ALA A 141 0.90 -8.27 3.31
C ALA A 141 1.16 -8.03 4.81
N GLN A 142 2.25 -7.35 5.16
CA GLN A 142 2.58 -7.01 6.55
C GLN A 142 1.99 -5.67 6.98
N ALA A 143 1.70 -4.79 6.02
CA ALA A 143 1.28 -3.42 6.31
C ALA A 143 -0.10 -3.32 6.97
N GLY A 144 -1.04 -4.21 6.62
CA GLY A 144 -2.34 -4.29 7.31
C GLY A 144 -2.18 -4.58 8.81
N PRO A 145 -1.60 -5.73 9.20
CA PRO A 145 -1.31 -6.04 10.61
C PRO A 145 -0.48 -4.96 11.31
N ALA A 146 0.59 -4.47 10.67
CA ALA A 146 1.44 -3.43 11.23
C ALA A 146 0.67 -2.12 11.49
N SER A 147 -0.30 -1.78 10.64
CA SER A 147 -1.15 -0.60 10.84
C SER A 147 -1.98 -0.73 12.11
N ALA A 148 -2.65 -1.87 12.30
CA ALA A 148 -3.49 -2.13 13.46
C ALA A 148 -2.68 -2.20 14.75
N GLU A 149 -1.51 -2.87 14.76
CA GLU A 149 -0.62 -2.89 15.91
C GLU A 149 -0.11 -1.50 16.27
N THR A 150 0.33 -0.72 15.28
CA THR A 150 0.88 0.63 15.51
C THR A 150 -0.17 1.57 16.11
N VAL A 151 -1.41 1.56 15.61
CA VAL A 151 -2.46 2.41 16.21
C VAL A 151 -2.82 1.96 17.63
N LEU A 152 -2.90 0.66 17.90
CA LEU A 152 -3.16 0.14 19.25
C LEU A 152 -2.07 0.55 20.24
N LEU A 153 -0.81 0.38 19.85
CA LEU A 153 0.35 0.79 20.65
C LEU A 153 0.31 2.30 20.93
N SER A 154 0.01 3.12 19.92
CA SER A 154 -0.08 4.57 20.09
C SER A 154 -1.27 5.02 20.95
N ALA A 155 -2.30 4.19 21.06
CA ALA A 155 -3.43 4.36 21.99
C ALA A 155 -3.13 3.85 23.41
N GLY A 156 -1.93 3.33 23.66
CA GLY A 156 -1.51 2.83 24.98
C GLY A 156 -1.94 1.40 25.28
N VAL A 157 -2.33 0.62 24.28
CA VAL A 157 -2.60 -0.81 24.45
C VAL A 157 -1.27 -1.56 24.61
N PRO A 158 -1.11 -2.46 25.59
CA PRO A 158 0.11 -3.26 25.75
C PRO A 158 0.43 -4.09 24.49
N ALA A 159 1.72 -4.23 24.17
CA ALA A 159 2.16 -4.86 22.91
C ALA A 159 1.66 -6.30 22.74
N GLU A 160 1.70 -7.11 23.80
CA GLU A 160 1.18 -8.49 23.78
C GLU A 160 -0.32 -8.51 23.45
N ARG A 161 -1.11 -7.66 24.11
CA ARG A 161 -2.53 -7.52 23.86
C ARG A 161 -2.82 -7.02 22.44
N ALA A 162 -2.03 -6.09 21.93
CA ALA A 162 -2.19 -5.58 20.58
C ALA A 162 -1.98 -6.69 19.53
N ALA A 163 -0.92 -7.49 19.68
CA ALA A 163 -0.63 -8.62 18.81
C ALA A 163 -1.76 -9.68 18.85
N GLU A 164 -2.25 -10.03 20.04
CA GLU A 164 -3.38 -10.96 20.20
C GLU A 164 -4.65 -10.48 19.47
N LEU A 165 -4.98 -9.20 19.62
CA LEU A 165 -6.17 -8.61 19.00
C LEU A 165 -6.08 -8.61 17.48
N VAL A 166 -4.90 -8.28 16.94
CA VAL A 166 -4.66 -8.27 15.50
C VAL A 166 -4.67 -9.69 14.92
N ALA A 167 -4.06 -10.65 15.62
CA ALA A 167 -4.12 -12.05 15.23
C ALA A 167 -5.56 -12.59 15.23
N SER A 168 -6.36 -12.24 16.24
CA SER A 168 -7.76 -12.68 16.38
C SER A 168 -8.70 -12.02 15.38
N ALA A 169 -8.38 -10.79 14.95
CA ALA A 169 -9.17 -10.03 13.99
C ALA A 169 -8.96 -10.49 12.54
N ARG A 170 -7.86 -11.20 12.26
CA ARG A 170 -7.53 -11.69 10.93
C ARG A 170 -8.35 -12.96 10.62
N PRO A 171 -8.96 -13.08 9.42
CA PRO A 171 -9.42 -14.39 8.98
C PRO A 171 -8.21 -15.36 8.96
N PRO A 172 -8.40 -16.66 9.28
CA PRO A 172 -7.30 -17.61 9.20
C PRO A 172 -6.67 -17.49 7.82
N ALA A 173 -5.33 -17.34 7.79
CA ALA A 173 -4.61 -17.21 6.54
C ALA A 173 -5.04 -18.36 5.62
N ALA A 174 -5.70 -18.03 4.51
CA ALA A 174 -5.96 -19.02 3.48
C ALA A 174 -4.61 -19.66 3.14
N PRO A 175 -4.52 -21.01 3.04
CA PRO A 175 -3.29 -21.65 2.61
C PRO A 175 -2.83 -20.95 1.34
N ALA A 176 -1.54 -20.59 1.30
CA ALA A 176 -0.96 -19.87 0.18
C ALA A 176 -1.49 -20.50 -1.12
N PRO A 177 -2.07 -19.71 -2.05
CA PRO A 177 -2.46 -20.26 -3.33
C PRO A 177 -1.20 -20.91 -3.91
N GLY A 178 -1.23 -22.25 -4.02
CA GLY A 178 -0.16 -22.98 -4.67
C GLY A 178 0.09 -22.28 -6.00
N SER A 179 1.35 -21.91 -6.25
CA SER A 179 1.76 -21.06 -7.36
C SER A 179 0.86 -21.28 -8.57
N PRO A 180 0.01 -20.31 -8.97
CA PRO A 180 -0.79 -20.48 -10.15
C PRO A 180 0.20 -20.65 -11.30
N GLY A 181 0.23 -21.87 -11.85
CA GLY A 181 1.04 -22.16 -13.02
C GLY A 181 0.69 -21.13 -14.07
N LEU A 182 1.65 -20.26 -14.39
CA LEU A 182 1.49 -19.26 -15.44
C LEU A 182 1.04 -19.99 -16.71
N PRO A 183 -0.09 -19.62 -17.33
CA PRO A 183 -0.54 -20.24 -18.59
C PRO A 183 0.36 -19.86 -19.79
N PHE A 184 1.47 -19.16 -19.55
CA PHE A 184 2.41 -18.74 -20.55
C PHE A 184 3.77 -19.40 -20.31
N ARG A 185 4.01 -20.50 -21.02
CA ARG A 185 5.36 -21.04 -21.23
C ARG A 185 5.94 -20.31 -22.45
N PRO A 186 6.94 -19.42 -22.30
CA PRO A 186 7.62 -18.87 -23.46
C PRO A 186 8.26 -20.01 -24.27
N PRO A 187 8.29 -19.92 -25.61
CA PRO A 187 8.98 -20.90 -26.43
C PRO A 187 10.47 -20.95 -26.04
N PRO A 188 11.12 -22.13 -26.08
CA PRO A 188 12.54 -22.23 -25.80
C PRO A 188 13.30 -21.29 -26.74
N ALA A 189 14.26 -20.55 -26.18
CA ALA A 189 15.20 -19.79 -26.98
C ALA A 189 15.84 -20.75 -27.99
N ALA A 190 15.80 -20.38 -29.27
CA ALA A 190 16.54 -21.09 -30.29
C ALA A 190 18.02 -21.14 -29.88
N ASP A 191 18.61 -22.32 -29.97
CA ASP A 191 20.03 -22.52 -29.70
C ASP A 191 20.86 -21.48 -30.47
N PRO A 192 21.87 -20.86 -29.83
CA PRO A 192 22.78 -20.01 -30.56
C PRO A 192 23.44 -20.84 -31.65
N THR A 193 23.19 -20.46 -32.91
CA THR A 193 23.88 -21.01 -34.07
C THR A 193 25.39 -20.84 -33.83
N PRO A 194 26.21 -21.89 -33.92
CA PRO A 194 27.63 -21.76 -33.70
C PRO A 194 28.21 -20.82 -34.76
N ALA A 195 28.81 -19.72 -34.30
CA ALA A 195 29.62 -18.84 -35.13
C ALA A 195 30.73 -19.68 -35.77
N ALA A 196 30.75 -19.70 -37.11
CA ALA A 196 31.79 -20.33 -37.88
C ALA A 196 33.15 -19.76 -37.46
N ALA A 197 34.04 -20.63 -36.99
CA ALA A 197 35.44 -20.33 -36.79
C ALA A 197 36.07 -19.94 -38.13
N SER A 198 36.40 -18.66 -38.30
CA SER A 198 37.35 -18.24 -39.33
C SER A 198 38.74 -18.70 -38.91
N SER A 199 39.19 -19.76 -39.56
CA SER A 199 40.57 -20.24 -39.56
C SER A 199 41.50 -19.17 -40.15
N VAL A 200 42.24 -18.48 -39.28
CA VAL A 200 43.45 -17.76 -39.67
C VAL A 200 44.59 -18.78 -39.69
N SER A 201 45.06 -19.12 -40.89
CA SER A 201 46.27 -19.91 -41.10
C SER A 201 47.52 -19.16 -40.63
N PRO A 202 48.52 -19.85 -40.05
CA PRO A 202 49.75 -19.22 -39.58
C PRO A 202 50.74 -19.02 -40.74
N GLY A 203 51.24 -17.79 -40.89
CA GLY A 203 52.43 -17.46 -41.69
C GLY A 203 53.71 -17.62 -40.86
N PRO A 204 54.87 -17.95 -41.48
CA PRO A 204 56.01 -18.52 -40.77
C PRO A 204 56.92 -17.49 -40.09
N ALA A 205 57.64 -18.00 -39.10
CA ALA A 205 58.58 -17.33 -38.21
C ALA A 205 59.79 -16.69 -38.91
N ALA A 206 60.21 -15.53 -38.37
CA ALA A 206 61.55 -14.97 -38.53
C ALA A 206 62.03 -14.36 -37.20
N ASP A 207 62.71 -15.23 -36.46
CA ASP A 207 63.92 -15.09 -35.65
C ASP A 207 64.59 -13.71 -35.39
N ARG A 208 65.12 -13.61 -34.15
CA ARG A 208 66.22 -12.80 -33.59
C ARG A 208 65.99 -11.39 -33.05
N GLY A 209 66.40 -11.22 -31.78
CA GLY A 209 66.90 -9.93 -31.28
C GLY A 209 66.92 -9.80 -29.76
N THR A 210 67.89 -10.45 -29.12
CA THR A 210 68.32 -10.31 -27.72
C THR A 210 68.59 -8.87 -27.25
N ALA A 211 68.23 -8.54 -26.00
CA ALA A 211 69.07 -7.82 -25.00
C ALA A 211 68.19 -7.32 -23.81
N THR A 212 68.30 -7.87 -22.59
CA THR A 212 69.26 -7.49 -21.51
C THR A 212 68.54 -6.67 -20.41
N ALA A 213 68.27 -7.31 -19.26
CA ALA A 213 68.16 -6.69 -17.92
C ALA A 213 69.60 -6.50 -17.34
N PRO A 214 69.87 -6.02 -16.09
CA PRO A 214 69.04 -5.59 -14.95
C PRO A 214 69.49 -4.17 -14.46
N CYS A 215 69.17 -3.55 -13.31
CA CYS A 215 68.83 -3.89 -11.92
C CYS A 215 67.92 -2.77 -11.36
#